data_AF-A0A8H7K934-F1
#
_entry.id   AF-A0A8H7K934-F1
#
_cell.length_a   1.000
_cell.length_b   1.000
_cell.length_c   1.000
_cell.angle_alpha   90.00
_cell.angle_beta   90.00
_cell.angle_gamma   90.00
#
_symmetry.space_group_name_H-M   'P 1'
#
loop_
_entity.id
_entity.type
_entity.pdbx_description
1 polymer ?
#
loop_
_entity_poly.entity_id
_entity_poly.type
_entity_poly.pdbx_seq_one_letter_code
_entity_poly.pdbx_strand_id
1 'polypeptide(L)'
;MARGESCNQTAQQPAVPPPPPSDWALFRFPGELDAVSQELMHKYFVRNPIRDPICPFELFNLFIDFGQDPFQCFRALTGDMLCFRATLLLTSACEDLVIQRPLSGGTLTHLRLLLPILHSRLSDAASNQTDLILFAVGIMVSIAVLFGDQTAMAAHAVGLRQIIHLRGGFRALDHNPMVQFSLDRALVTQQWTSLYDSSIWKEPIFINQLTDMNCPHEKVSVTGLVDSRLEPVFRTLQETTLLFNKHFYRNERIEGRFAQQCLGFVHSQLLELDGCFIDGFSETLRLGMMAFLATTFRIPGLGVQRAYRGTFEKLQLSLSSDKPGTPHLHEKISIWIMIVRVMFTESRDGLQVPALWRKTVVHKRSWEEIRCCLKEVMWVDSLHDNPGKGAYNILATEG
;
A
#
# COMPACT_ATOMS: atom_id res chain seq x y z
N MET A 1 56.58 67.04 -10.65
CA MET A 1 57.06 65.64 -10.63
C MET A 1 57.72 65.42 -9.28
N ALA A 2 57.61 64.30 -8.54
CA ALA A 2 56.76 63.09 -8.58
C ALA A 2 56.97 62.39 -7.21
N ARG A 3 56.09 61.56 -6.63
CA ARG A 3 54.77 60.97 -6.98
C ARG A 3 53.95 60.85 -5.67
N GLY A 4 52.67 60.46 -5.73
CA GLY A 4 51.88 60.13 -4.52
C GLY A 4 52.02 58.66 -4.12
N GLU A 5 52.09 58.38 -2.81
CA GLU A 5 52.03 57.03 -2.25
C GLU A 5 50.57 56.57 -2.12
N SER A 6 50.23 55.43 -2.73
CA SER A 6 48.92 54.78 -2.56
C SER A 6 49.10 53.53 -1.73
N CYS A 7 48.60 53.56 -0.48
CA CYS A 7 48.63 52.41 0.41
C CYS A 7 47.53 51.41 0.00
N ASN A 8 47.90 50.31 -0.64
CA ASN A 8 46.97 49.21 -0.93
C ASN A 8 46.65 48.44 0.36
N GLN A 9 45.56 48.81 1.03
CA GLN A 9 44.95 47.98 2.07
C GLN A 9 44.12 46.87 1.41
N THR A 10 44.68 45.66 1.35
CA THR A 10 43.91 44.46 1.00
C THR A 10 42.93 44.15 2.13
N ALA A 11 41.66 44.54 1.97
CA ALA A 11 40.61 44.22 2.92
C ALA A 11 40.42 42.69 2.97
N GLN A 12 40.92 42.06 4.03
CA GLN A 12 40.60 40.67 4.33
C GLN A 12 39.11 40.59 4.67
N GLN A 13 38.34 39.90 3.82
CA GLN A 13 36.95 39.57 4.16
C GLN A 13 36.95 38.70 5.42
N PRO A 14 36.09 38.98 6.42
CA PRO A 14 35.99 38.13 7.59
C PRO A 14 35.55 36.73 7.14
N ALA A 15 36.31 35.71 7.56
CA ALA A 15 36.00 34.32 7.24
C ALA A 15 34.62 33.98 7.79
N VAL A 16 33.69 33.61 6.91
CA VAL A 16 32.37 33.12 7.29
C VAL A 16 32.58 31.90 8.19
N PRO A 17 32.04 31.87 9.42
CA PRO A 17 32.20 30.71 10.28
C PRO A 17 31.62 29.47 9.58
N PRO A 18 32.25 28.29 9.71
CA PRO A 18 31.71 27.07 9.12
C PRO A 18 30.29 26.85 9.63
N PRO A 19 29.36 26.35 8.79
CA PRO A 19 28.01 26.06 9.23
C PRO A 19 28.06 25.08 10.42
N PRO A 20 27.11 25.19 11.38
CA PRO A 20 27.06 24.28 12.51
C PRO A 20 26.98 22.83 12.00
N PRO A 21 27.63 21.87 12.69
CA PRO A 21 27.56 20.47 12.30
C PRO A 21 26.10 20.01 12.31
N SER A 22 25.73 19.26 11.27
CA SER A 22 24.44 18.61 11.12
C SER A 22 24.07 17.79 12.36
N ASP A 23 22.79 17.74 12.74
CA ASP A 23 22.32 16.90 13.87
C ASP A 23 22.69 15.41 13.67
N TRP A 24 22.86 14.99 12.41
CA TRP A 24 23.37 13.66 12.06
C TRP A 24 24.79 13.37 12.60
N ALA A 25 25.62 14.38 12.84
CA ALA A 25 26.96 14.22 13.40
C ALA A 25 26.96 13.74 14.87
N LEU A 26 25.81 13.77 15.55
CA LEU A 26 25.65 13.23 16.91
C LEU A 26 25.61 11.70 16.93
N PHE A 27 25.45 11.04 15.77
CA PHE A 27 25.29 9.59 15.65
C PHE A 27 26.39 8.98 14.80
N ARG A 28 26.77 7.74 15.14
CA ARG A 28 27.65 6.93 14.29
C ARG A 28 26.81 6.10 13.33
N PHE A 29 27.17 6.15 12.06
CA PHE A 29 26.54 5.38 11.00
C PHE A 29 27.55 4.40 10.40
N PRO A 30 27.09 3.28 9.81
CA PRO A 30 27.99 2.25 9.30
C PRO A 30 28.69 2.67 7.99
N GLY A 31 28.18 3.68 7.29
CA GLY A 31 28.75 4.23 6.06
C GLY A 31 28.79 5.76 6.06
N GLU A 32 29.50 6.32 5.09
CA GLU A 32 29.64 7.77 4.92
C GLU A 32 28.28 8.45 4.66
N LEU A 33 28.09 9.61 5.31
CA LEU A 33 26.95 10.50 5.17
C LEU A 33 27.40 11.79 4.50
N ASP A 34 27.50 11.76 3.18
CA ASP A 34 27.61 12.96 2.37
C ASP A 34 26.33 13.82 2.47
N ALA A 35 26.39 15.05 1.95
CA ALA A 35 25.26 15.99 2.06
C ALA A 35 23.95 15.42 1.45
N VAL A 36 24.06 14.66 0.35
CA VAL A 36 22.92 14.00 -0.31
C VAL A 36 22.32 12.90 0.57
N SER A 37 23.16 12.04 1.15
CA SER A 37 22.70 10.97 2.04
C SER A 37 22.09 11.54 3.34
N GLN A 38 22.58 12.68 3.85
CA GLN A 38 21.98 13.37 4.99
C GLN A 38 20.59 13.96 4.66
N GLU A 39 20.42 14.51 3.46
CA GLU A 39 19.12 15.00 2.98
C GLU A 39 18.11 13.84 2.85
N LEU A 40 18.54 12.71 2.26
CA LEU A 40 17.75 11.49 2.19
C LEU A 40 17.38 10.96 3.58
N MET A 41 18.30 10.97 4.55
CA MET A 41 18.00 10.57 5.93
C MET A 41 16.97 11.50 6.58
N HIS A 42 17.09 12.82 6.42
CA HIS A 42 16.11 13.78 6.94
C HIS A 42 14.71 13.52 6.33
N LYS A 43 14.63 13.31 5.01
CA LYS A 43 13.38 12.96 4.33
C LYS A 43 12.81 11.62 4.81
N TYR A 44 13.65 10.62 5.07
CA TYR A 44 13.22 9.33 5.59
C TYR A 44 12.45 9.47 6.91
N PHE A 45 12.99 10.23 7.87
CA PHE A 45 12.37 10.35 9.18
C PHE A 45 11.15 11.28 9.20
N VAL A 46 11.17 12.39 8.44
CA VAL A 46 10.07 13.37 8.44
C VAL A 46 8.83 12.86 7.70
N ARG A 47 8.95 12.46 6.43
CA ARG A 47 7.83 11.96 5.62
C ARG A 47 8.35 11.24 4.38
N ASN A 48 8.07 9.95 4.25
CA ASN A 48 8.66 9.10 3.22
C ASN A 48 7.56 8.41 2.39
N PRO A 49 7.37 8.77 1.11
CA PRO A 49 6.23 8.37 0.28
C PRO A 49 6.29 6.92 -0.23
N ILE A 50 7.19 6.07 0.25
CA ILE A 50 7.11 4.61 0.10
C ILE A 50 6.96 3.93 1.47
N ARG A 51 7.70 4.34 2.51
CA ARG A 51 7.54 3.89 3.90
C ARG A 51 6.15 4.19 4.45
N ASP A 52 5.70 5.43 4.32
CA ASP A 52 4.42 5.87 4.88
C ASP A 52 3.26 5.10 4.22
N PRO A 53 3.22 4.89 2.89
CA PRO A 53 2.28 3.95 2.30
C PRO A 53 2.71 2.47 2.32
N ILE A 54 3.73 2.07 3.06
CA ILE A 54 3.89 0.70 3.60
C ILE A 54 3.01 0.52 4.86
N CYS A 55 2.54 1.62 5.49
CA CYS A 55 1.40 1.63 6.42
C CYS A 55 0.50 2.87 6.19
N PRO A 56 -0.20 2.99 5.02
CA PRO A 56 -0.82 4.23 4.55
C PRO A 56 -1.90 4.74 5.50
N PHE A 57 -2.42 3.87 6.36
CA PHE A 57 -3.41 4.14 7.38
C PHE A 57 -3.05 5.39 8.21
N GLU A 58 -1.78 5.58 8.59
CA GLU A 58 -1.34 6.79 9.33
C GLU A 58 -1.48 8.08 8.51
N LEU A 59 -1.27 8.04 7.18
CA LEU A 59 -1.50 9.18 6.28
C LEU A 59 -2.98 9.59 6.21
N PHE A 60 -3.88 8.72 6.67
CA PHE A 60 -5.32 8.92 6.70
C PHE A 60 -5.87 8.98 8.15
N ASN A 61 -5.02 9.24 9.16
CA ASN A 61 -5.38 9.26 10.58
C ASN A 61 -5.99 7.94 11.13
N LEU A 62 -5.61 6.80 10.54
CA LEU A 62 -5.93 5.47 11.06
C LEU A 62 -4.65 4.82 11.59
N PHE A 63 -4.49 4.81 12.91
CA PHE A 63 -3.25 4.35 13.53
C PHE A 63 -3.24 2.83 13.70
N ILE A 64 -2.24 2.14 13.12
CA ILE A 64 -2.05 0.70 13.25
C ILE A 64 -0.81 0.41 14.10
N ASP A 65 -1.00 -0.20 15.26
CA ASP A 65 0.05 -0.46 16.24
C ASP A 65 0.59 -1.89 16.12
N PHE A 66 1.80 -2.04 15.58
CA PHE A 66 2.51 -3.32 15.48
C PHE A 66 3.35 -3.64 16.74
N GLY A 67 3.21 -2.87 17.83
CA GLY A 67 3.94 -3.08 19.08
C GLY A 67 5.46 -2.92 18.95
N GLN A 68 5.94 -2.29 17.88
CA GLN A 68 7.37 -2.11 17.62
C GLN A 68 7.93 -0.94 18.44
N ASP A 69 9.19 -1.05 18.87
CA ASP A 69 9.87 0.06 19.53
C ASP A 69 10.11 1.18 18.49
N PRO A 70 9.65 2.43 18.74
CA PRO A 70 9.81 3.56 17.82
C PRO A 70 11.26 3.81 17.36
N PHE A 71 12.24 3.45 18.19
CA PHE A 71 13.66 3.60 17.91
C PHE A 71 14.31 2.36 17.29
N GLN A 72 13.60 1.26 17.10
CA GLN A 72 14.15 0.01 16.53
C GLN A 72 14.69 0.22 15.11
N CYS A 73 13.93 0.91 14.25
CA CYS A 73 14.37 1.27 12.91
C CYS A 73 15.61 2.20 12.96
N PHE A 74 15.58 3.22 13.82
CA PHE A 74 16.71 4.13 14.01
C PHE A 74 17.99 3.39 14.44
N ARG A 75 17.90 2.52 15.46
CA ARG A 75 19.03 1.71 15.94
C ARG A 75 19.57 0.77 14.86
N ALA A 76 18.69 0.08 14.14
CA ALA A 76 19.09 -0.78 13.03
C ALA A 76 19.83 0.00 11.93
N LEU A 77 19.35 1.20 11.61
CA LEU A 77 19.93 2.09 10.60
C LEU A 77 21.30 2.64 11.02
N THR A 78 21.49 3.00 12.30
CA THR A 78 22.80 3.41 12.84
C THR A 78 23.77 2.24 13.04
N GLY A 79 23.25 1.02 13.25
CA GLY A 79 24.03 -0.15 13.63
C GLY A 79 24.41 -1.10 12.49
N ASP A 80 23.64 -1.14 11.40
CA ASP A 80 23.84 -2.13 10.33
C ASP A 80 23.83 -1.52 8.92
N MET A 81 24.88 -1.85 8.15
CA MET A 81 25.11 -1.34 6.80
C MET A 81 24.00 -1.73 5.80
N LEU A 82 23.41 -2.92 5.92
CA LEU A 82 22.33 -3.37 5.03
C LEU A 82 21.08 -2.52 5.26
N CYS A 83 20.73 -2.26 6.53
CA CYS A 83 19.63 -1.37 6.89
C CYS A 83 19.88 0.06 6.40
N PHE A 84 21.06 0.62 6.66
CA PHE A 84 21.46 1.96 6.20
C PHE A 84 21.36 2.13 4.68
N ARG A 85 21.94 1.20 3.90
CA ARG A 85 21.89 1.27 2.42
C ARG A 85 20.50 1.01 1.86
N ALA A 86 19.71 0.12 2.47
CA ALA A 86 18.33 -0.11 2.06
C ALA A 86 17.45 1.14 2.29
N THR A 87 17.65 1.86 3.39
CA THR A 87 16.93 3.11 3.67
C THR A 87 17.29 4.25 2.71
N LEU A 88 18.57 4.39 2.33
CA LEU A 88 18.98 5.34 1.29
C LEU A 88 18.36 4.98 -0.08
N LEU A 89 18.39 3.70 -0.47
CA LEU A 89 17.74 3.22 -1.69
C LEU A 89 16.24 3.54 -1.70
N LEU A 90 15.53 3.19 -0.61
CA LEU A 90 14.12 3.44 -0.43
C LEU A 90 13.80 4.94 -0.60
N THR A 91 14.56 5.81 0.07
CA THR A 91 14.27 7.25 0.09
C THR A 91 14.69 7.95 -1.21
N SER A 92 15.71 7.46 -1.91
CA SER A 92 16.04 7.95 -3.25
C SER A 92 14.96 7.55 -4.27
N ALA A 93 14.46 6.30 -4.20
CA ALA A 93 13.34 5.85 -5.02
C ALA A 93 12.03 6.59 -4.71
N CYS A 94 11.82 7.03 -3.47
CA CYS A 94 10.70 7.87 -3.08
C CYS A 94 10.63 9.20 -3.84
N GLU A 95 11.78 9.87 -3.98
CA GLU A 95 11.86 11.15 -4.70
C GLU A 95 11.58 10.98 -6.19
N ASP A 96 12.14 9.92 -6.78
CA ASP A 96 11.87 9.53 -8.17
C ASP A 96 10.36 9.31 -8.38
N LEU A 97 9.72 8.61 -7.44
CA LEU A 97 8.29 8.28 -7.49
C LEU A 97 7.40 9.52 -7.35
N VAL A 98 7.66 10.40 -6.37
CA VAL A 98 6.87 11.63 -6.15
C VAL A 98 6.98 12.61 -7.33
N ILE A 99 8.17 12.69 -7.94
CA ILE A 99 8.39 13.54 -9.14
C ILE A 99 7.93 12.81 -10.42
N GLN A 100 7.38 11.59 -10.30
CA GLN A 100 6.88 10.74 -11.39
C GLN A 100 7.91 10.46 -12.49
N ARG A 101 9.20 10.41 -12.13
CA ARG A 101 10.31 10.09 -13.03
C ARG A 101 10.74 8.62 -12.91
N PRO A 102 11.42 8.05 -13.91
CA PRO A 102 12.10 6.75 -13.77
C PRO A 102 13.17 6.78 -12.66
N LEU A 103 13.64 5.60 -12.24
CA LEU A 103 14.72 5.46 -11.25
C LEU A 103 15.96 6.27 -11.68
N SER A 104 16.39 7.19 -10.83
CA SER A 104 17.50 8.10 -11.11
C SER A 104 18.86 7.42 -10.95
N GLY A 105 19.91 8.07 -11.47
CA GLY A 105 21.29 7.61 -11.27
C GLY A 105 21.69 7.47 -9.79
N GLY A 106 21.13 8.31 -8.90
CA GLY A 106 21.33 8.22 -7.45
C GLY A 106 20.70 6.95 -6.88
N THR A 107 19.43 6.69 -7.19
CA THR A 107 18.70 5.49 -6.77
C THR A 107 19.38 4.20 -7.27
N LEU A 108 19.79 4.19 -8.55
CA LEU A 108 20.54 3.07 -9.13
C LEU A 108 21.93 2.89 -8.50
N THR A 109 22.54 3.96 -7.99
CA THR A 109 23.81 3.90 -7.25
C THR A 109 23.61 3.27 -5.87
N HIS A 110 22.58 3.68 -5.13
CA HIS A 110 22.22 3.04 -3.86
C HIS A 110 21.88 1.55 -4.05
N LEU A 111 21.17 1.19 -5.13
CA LEU A 111 20.89 -0.22 -5.48
C LEU A 111 22.18 -1.01 -5.73
N ARG A 112 23.10 -0.47 -6.53
CA ARG A 112 24.42 -1.10 -6.81
C ARG A 112 25.28 -1.25 -5.56
N LEU A 113 25.17 -0.33 -4.60
CA LEU A 113 25.88 -0.42 -3.32
C LEU A 113 25.23 -1.43 -2.36
N LEU A 114 23.90 -1.58 -2.41
CA LEU A 114 23.17 -2.54 -1.57
C LEU A 114 23.41 -4.00 -1.99
N LEU A 115 23.43 -4.28 -3.29
CA LEU A 115 23.48 -5.65 -3.83
C LEU A 115 24.68 -6.49 -3.33
N PRO A 116 25.94 -6.01 -3.29
CA PRO A 116 27.07 -6.78 -2.78
C PRO A 116 26.95 -7.12 -1.29
N ILE A 117 26.40 -6.20 -0.48
CA ILE A 117 26.18 -6.40 0.96
C ILE A 117 25.11 -7.49 1.15
N LEU A 118 23.99 -7.36 0.44
CA LEU A 118 22.91 -8.35 0.47
C LEU A 118 23.39 -9.72 0.01
N HIS A 119 24.20 -9.80 -1.05
CA HIS A 119 24.77 -11.05 -1.55
C HIS A 119 25.71 -11.69 -0.52
N SER A 120 26.64 -10.93 0.05
CA SER A 120 27.56 -11.42 1.09
C SER A 120 26.82 -11.91 2.33
N ARG A 121 25.71 -11.25 2.71
CA ARG A 121 24.83 -11.66 3.81
C ARG A 121 24.07 -12.94 3.46
N LEU A 122 23.63 -13.09 2.22
CA LEU A 122 22.92 -14.29 1.72
C LEU A 122 23.82 -15.53 1.61
N SER A 123 25.13 -15.34 1.38
CA SER A 123 26.13 -16.40 1.36
C SER A 123 26.52 -16.93 2.75
N ASP A 124 26.24 -16.18 3.82
CA ASP A 124 26.51 -16.59 5.20
C ASP A 124 25.28 -17.27 5.83
N ALA A 125 25.39 -18.58 6.07
CA ALA A 125 24.34 -19.38 6.69
C ALA A 125 23.88 -18.85 8.06
N ALA A 126 24.76 -18.21 8.84
CA ALA A 126 24.39 -17.61 10.13
C ALA A 126 23.64 -16.28 9.96
N SER A 127 24.05 -15.44 8.99
CA SER A 127 23.41 -14.15 8.75
C SER A 127 22.06 -14.25 8.02
N ASN A 128 21.75 -15.37 7.39
CA ASN A 128 20.51 -15.60 6.63
C ASN A 128 19.20 -15.46 7.43
N GLN A 129 19.27 -15.53 8.77
CA GLN A 129 18.12 -15.42 9.66
C GLN A 129 17.80 -13.98 10.09
N THR A 130 18.61 -12.97 9.75
CA THR A 130 18.38 -11.58 10.20
C THR A 130 17.25 -10.89 9.40
N ASP A 131 16.22 -10.36 10.06
CA ASP A 131 15.09 -9.66 9.41
C ASP A 131 15.48 -8.47 8.51
N LEU A 132 16.67 -7.91 8.69
CA LEU A 132 17.22 -6.87 7.82
C LEU A 132 17.36 -7.33 6.35
N ILE A 133 17.53 -8.63 6.10
CA ILE A 133 17.51 -9.21 4.75
C ILE A 133 16.09 -9.12 4.15
N LEU A 134 15.06 -9.47 4.92
CA LEU A 134 13.66 -9.37 4.49
C LEU A 134 13.24 -7.91 4.28
N PHE A 135 13.71 -6.99 5.14
CA PHE A 135 13.50 -5.55 4.99
C PHE A 135 14.14 -5.02 3.70
N ALA A 136 15.42 -5.34 3.43
CA ALA A 136 16.12 -4.90 2.23
C ALA A 136 15.49 -5.47 0.94
N VAL A 137 15.17 -6.77 0.92
CA VAL A 137 14.47 -7.39 -0.22
C VAL A 137 13.06 -6.83 -0.38
N GLY A 138 12.32 -6.62 0.71
CA GLY A 138 10.99 -6.01 0.70
C GLY A 138 10.97 -4.58 0.16
N ILE A 139 12.05 -3.81 0.39
CA ILE A 139 12.25 -2.49 -0.23
C ILE A 139 12.47 -2.63 -1.75
N MET A 140 13.35 -3.53 -2.19
CA MET A 140 13.61 -3.77 -3.63
C MET A 140 12.35 -4.23 -4.37
N VAL A 141 11.58 -5.11 -3.73
CA VAL A 141 10.23 -5.55 -4.15
C VAL A 141 9.28 -4.36 -4.30
N SER A 142 9.17 -3.53 -3.26
CA SER A 142 8.26 -2.38 -3.24
C SER A 142 8.60 -1.39 -4.36
N ILE A 143 9.90 -1.16 -4.61
CA ILE A 143 10.37 -0.32 -5.72
C ILE A 143 9.98 -0.95 -7.07
N ALA A 144 10.22 -2.25 -7.28
CA ALA A 144 9.84 -2.92 -8.53
C ALA A 144 8.32 -2.85 -8.79
N VAL A 145 7.50 -3.08 -7.76
CA VAL A 145 6.03 -2.95 -7.81
C VAL A 145 5.60 -1.53 -8.19
N LEU A 146 6.12 -0.51 -7.49
CA LEU A 146 5.68 0.88 -7.64
C LEU A 146 6.11 1.51 -8.98
N PHE A 147 7.29 1.15 -9.48
CA PHE A 147 7.77 1.61 -10.79
C PHE A 147 7.20 0.76 -11.95
N GLY A 148 6.68 -0.44 -11.65
CA GLY A 148 6.07 -1.34 -12.62
C GLY A 148 7.09 -2.21 -13.37
N ASP A 149 8.27 -2.44 -12.81
CA ASP A 149 9.27 -3.36 -13.37
C ASP A 149 8.88 -4.82 -13.04
N GLN A 150 8.18 -5.45 -13.98
CA GLN A 150 7.66 -6.81 -13.81
C GLN A 150 8.80 -7.85 -13.72
N THR A 151 9.94 -7.61 -14.38
CA THR A 151 11.07 -8.52 -14.40
C THR A 151 11.83 -8.49 -13.07
N ALA A 152 12.17 -7.30 -12.57
CA ALA A 152 12.77 -7.15 -11.25
C ALA A 152 11.82 -7.64 -10.15
N MET A 153 10.52 -7.33 -10.29
CA MET A 153 9.48 -7.79 -9.35
C MET A 153 9.48 -9.31 -9.26
N ALA A 154 9.31 -10.03 -10.37
CA ALA A 154 9.30 -11.50 -10.39
C ALA A 154 10.60 -12.11 -9.82
N ALA A 155 11.76 -11.54 -10.16
CA ALA A 155 13.06 -12.03 -9.66
C ALA A 155 13.21 -11.85 -8.13
N HIS A 156 12.87 -10.68 -7.60
CA HIS A 156 12.91 -10.40 -6.16
C HIS A 156 11.88 -11.23 -5.39
N ALA A 157 10.71 -11.46 -5.98
CA ALA A 157 9.65 -12.27 -5.42
C ALA A 157 10.10 -13.74 -5.26
N VAL A 158 10.69 -14.34 -6.31
CA VAL A 158 11.29 -15.69 -6.23
C VAL A 158 12.38 -15.78 -5.17
N GLY A 159 13.27 -14.79 -5.11
CA GLY A 159 14.33 -14.73 -4.09
C GLY A 159 13.77 -14.65 -2.67
N LEU A 160 12.74 -13.82 -2.44
CA LEU A 160 12.08 -13.69 -1.16
C LEU A 160 11.39 -15.00 -0.72
N ARG A 161 10.68 -15.69 -1.63
CA ARG A 161 10.09 -17.01 -1.31
C ARG A 161 11.16 -18.00 -0.88
N GLN A 162 12.33 -18.01 -1.53
CA GLN A 162 13.43 -18.88 -1.13
C GLN A 162 13.96 -18.52 0.27
N ILE A 163 14.10 -17.24 0.59
CA ILE A 163 14.53 -16.78 1.93
C ILE A 163 13.52 -17.19 3.01
N ILE A 164 12.22 -17.00 2.76
CA ILE A 164 11.14 -17.41 3.67
C ILE A 164 11.15 -18.94 3.85
N HIS A 165 11.30 -19.71 2.78
CA HIS A 165 11.39 -21.17 2.84
C HIS A 165 12.59 -21.64 3.68
N LEU A 166 13.78 -21.05 3.46
CA LEU A 166 15.00 -21.34 4.23
C LEU A 166 14.90 -20.99 5.73
N ARG A 167 13.95 -20.13 6.12
CA ARG A 167 13.65 -19.80 7.52
C ARG A 167 12.62 -20.73 8.18
N GLY A 168 12.08 -21.71 7.46
CA GLY A 168 11.01 -22.58 7.94
C GLY A 168 9.60 -22.14 7.53
N GLY A 169 9.47 -21.31 6.50
CA GLY A 169 8.19 -20.82 5.97
C GLY A 169 7.68 -19.57 6.67
N PHE A 170 6.46 -19.16 6.33
CA PHE A 170 5.89 -17.87 6.77
C PHE A 170 5.73 -17.73 8.30
N ARG A 171 5.59 -18.84 9.05
CA ARG A 171 5.57 -18.80 10.53
C ARG A 171 6.86 -18.24 11.15
N ALA A 172 7.98 -18.26 10.43
CA ALA A 172 9.19 -17.58 10.88
C ALA A 172 8.99 -16.06 11.03
N LEU A 173 8.05 -15.48 10.26
CA LEU A 173 7.73 -14.05 10.24
C LEU A 173 6.80 -13.62 11.39
N ASP A 174 6.22 -14.56 12.15
CA ASP A 174 5.28 -14.26 13.25
C ASP A 174 5.88 -13.34 14.33
N HIS A 175 7.21 -13.27 14.42
CA HIS A 175 7.97 -12.41 15.33
C HIS A 175 8.07 -10.95 14.85
N ASN A 176 7.78 -10.67 13.58
CA ASN A 176 7.90 -9.35 12.96
C ASN A 176 6.71 -9.04 12.04
N PRO A 177 5.52 -8.76 12.64
CA PRO A 177 4.28 -8.57 11.88
C PRO A 177 4.33 -7.33 10.97
N MET A 178 5.18 -6.34 11.24
CA MET A 178 5.36 -5.17 10.36
C MET A 178 6.07 -5.55 9.05
N VAL A 179 7.12 -6.37 9.11
CA VAL A 179 7.76 -6.92 7.89
C VAL A 179 6.77 -7.81 7.14
N GLN A 180 6.07 -8.71 7.83
CA GLN A 180 5.10 -9.59 7.17
C GLN A 180 3.96 -8.80 6.53
N PHE A 181 3.38 -7.81 7.20
CA PHE A 181 2.37 -6.91 6.63
C PHE A 181 2.87 -6.15 5.39
N SER A 182 4.13 -5.70 5.42
CA SER A 182 4.77 -5.06 4.26
C SER A 182 4.84 -6.01 3.06
N LEU A 183 5.14 -7.29 3.30
CA LEU A 183 5.18 -8.33 2.27
C LEU A 183 3.78 -8.74 1.79
N ASP A 184 2.82 -8.95 2.70
CA ASP A 184 1.41 -9.27 2.42
C ASP A 184 0.78 -8.23 1.48
N ARG A 185 1.26 -6.98 1.53
CA ARG A 185 0.85 -5.88 0.67
C ARG A 185 1.52 -5.83 -0.70
N ALA A 186 2.78 -6.24 -0.82
CA ALA A 186 3.40 -6.50 -2.13
C ALA A 186 2.78 -7.73 -2.83
N LEU A 187 2.36 -8.71 -2.02
CA LEU A 187 1.69 -9.94 -2.45
C LEU A 187 0.32 -9.71 -3.14
N VAL A 188 -0.31 -8.53 -2.99
CA VAL A 188 -1.65 -8.22 -3.57
C VAL A 188 -1.61 -7.98 -5.09
N THR A 189 -0.42 -7.91 -5.66
CA THR A 189 -0.25 -7.83 -7.12
C THR A 189 -0.40 -9.22 -7.74
N GLN A 190 -1.11 -9.34 -8.88
CA GLN A 190 -1.49 -10.65 -9.45
C GLN A 190 -0.31 -11.62 -9.71
N GLN A 191 0.90 -11.10 -9.91
CA GLN A 191 2.09 -11.91 -10.20
C GLN A 191 2.71 -12.57 -8.95
N TRP A 192 2.31 -12.12 -7.76
CA TRP A 192 2.80 -12.64 -6.48
C TRP A 192 1.96 -13.81 -5.92
N THR A 193 0.81 -14.08 -6.53
CA THR A 193 -0.02 -15.28 -6.31
C THR A 193 0.79 -16.58 -6.20
N SER A 194 1.77 -16.77 -7.09
CA SER A 194 2.63 -17.97 -7.16
C SER A 194 3.57 -18.19 -5.96
N LEU A 195 3.62 -17.23 -5.04
CA LEU A 195 4.44 -17.26 -3.82
C LEU A 195 3.60 -17.19 -2.55
N TYR A 196 2.31 -16.97 -2.70
CA TYR A 196 1.37 -16.86 -1.60
C TYR A 196 1.06 -18.24 -1.04
N ASP A 197 1.42 -18.48 0.22
CA ASP A 197 0.98 -19.67 0.93
C ASP A 197 -0.38 -19.37 1.58
N SER A 198 -1.47 -19.72 0.90
CA SER A 198 -2.82 -19.57 1.44
C SER A 198 -3.06 -20.39 2.71
N SER A 199 -2.20 -21.37 3.01
CA SER A 199 -2.34 -22.22 4.18
C SER A 199 -2.13 -21.50 5.52
N ILE A 200 -1.55 -20.29 5.49
CA ILE A 200 -1.45 -19.37 6.63
C ILE A 200 -2.83 -18.83 7.04
N TRP A 201 -3.73 -18.64 6.07
CA TRP A 201 -4.91 -17.79 6.18
C TRP A 201 -6.22 -18.58 5.99
N LYS A 202 -6.31 -19.77 6.60
CA LYS A 202 -7.42 -20.72 6.34
C LYS A 202 -8.72 -20.40 7.06
N GLU A 203 -8.65 -19.76 8.24
CA GLU A 203 -9.83 -19.58 9.09
C GLU A 203 -10.37 -18.15 9.01
N PRO A 204 -11.68 -17.97 8.73
CA PRO A 204 -12.30 -16.65 8.76
C PRO A 204 -12.22 -16.08 10.17
N ILE A 205 -11.69 -14.86 10.27
CA ILE A 205 -11.53 -14.16 11.54
C ILE A 205 -12.89 -13.58 11.92
N PHE A 206 -13.67 -14.38 12.64
CA PHE A 206 -14.90 -13.91 13.26
C PHE A 206 -14.55 -12.88 14.34
N ILE A 207 -14.89 -11.62 14.06
CA ILE A 207 -14.57 -10.51 14.96
C ILE A 207 -15.56 -10.54 16.12
N ASN A 208 -15.29 -11.39 17.13
CA ASN A 208 -16.08 -11.48 18.36
C ASN A 208 -16.21 -10.14 19.12
N GLN A 209 -15.41 -9.13 18.76
CA GLN A 209 -15.49 -7.74 19.24
C GLN A 209 -16.62 -6.91 18.59
N LEU A 210 -17.39 -7.47 17.64
CA LEU A 210 -18.49 -6.78 16.93
C LEU A 210 -19.90 -7.09 17.46
N THR A 211 -20.07 -8.01 18.42
CA THR A 211 -21.38 -8.33 19.01
C THR A 211 -22.04 -7.17 19.76
N ASP A 212 -21.26 -6.14 20.11
CA ASP A 212 -21.71 -4.95 20.85
C ASP A 212 -21.79 -3.67 19.96
N MET A 213 -21.79 -3.86 18.64
CA MET A 213 -21.78 -2.75 17.68
C MET A 213 -23.19 -2.39 17.19
N ASN A 214 -23.79 -1.41 17.86
CA ASN A 214 -24.94 -0.65 17.34
C ASN A 214 -24.53 0.15 16.08
N CYS A 215 -24.40 -0.53 14.94
CA CYS A 215 -24.27 0.09 13.65
C CYS A 215 -25.67 0.59 13.23
N PRO A 216 -25.89 1.91 13.00
CA PRO A 216 -27.23 2.47 12.75
C PRO A 216 -27.81 2.09 11.38
N HIS A 217 -27.09 1.32 10.57
CA HIS A 217 -27.48 0.90 9.23
C HIS A 217 -27.43 -0.62 9.10
N GLU A 218 -28.44 -1.19 8.45
CA GLU A 218 -28.56 -2.61 8.15
C GLU A 218 -27.49 -3.02 7.14
N LYS A 219 -26.65 -4.01 7.51
CA LYS A 219 -25.59 -4.53 6.63
C LYS A 219 -26.20 -5.21 5.41
N VAL A 220 -25.67 -4.96 4.22
CA VAL A 220 -26.05 -5.73 3.02
C VAL A 220 -25.60 -7.17 3.20
N SER A 221 -26.56 -8.10 3.11
CA SER A 221 -26.30 -9.53 3.00
C SER A 221 -26.12 -9.92 1.53
N VAL A 222 -25.16 -10.81 1.27
CA VAL A 222 -24.95 -11.48 -0.02
C VAL A 222 -25.40 -12.95 0.02
N THR A 223 -25.98 -13.41 1.14
CA THR A 223 -26.28 -14.83 1.33
C THR A 223 -27.31 -15.35 0.33
N GLY A 224 -26.94 -16.42 -0.38
CA GLY A 224 -27.74 -16.98 -1.47
C GLY A 224 -27.81 -16.13 -2.75
N LEU A 225 -27.11 -15.00 -2.81
CA LEU A 225 -26.95 -14.19 -4.03
C LEU A 225 -25.65 -14.49 -4.77
N VAL A 226 -24.63 -15.00 -4.07
CA VAL A 226 -23.30 -15.36 -4.61
C VAL A 226 -22.96 -16.81 -4.29
N ASP A 227 -21.87 -17.32 -4.89
CA ASP A 227 -21.26 -18.57 -4.48
C ASP A 227 -20.95 -18.56 -2.97
N SER A 228 -21.35 -19.62 -2.27
CA SER A 228 -21.24 -19.74 -0.81
C SER A 228 -19.81 -19.58 -0.27
N ARG A 229 -18.79 -19.81 -1.09
CA ARG A 229 -17.38 -19.60 -0.74
C ARG A 229 -17.00 -18.13 -0.65
N LEU A 230 -17.70 -17.24 -1.36
CA LEU A 230 -17.45 -15.79 -1.34
C LEU A 230 -18.11 -15.10 -0.14
N GLU A 231 -19.22 -15.64 0.38
CA GLU A 231 -19.94 -15.09 1.54
C GLU A 231 -19.07 -14.81 2.78
N PRO A 232 -18.25 -15.75 3.31
CA PRO A 232 -17.42 -15.48 4.48
C PRO A 232 -16.33 -14.43 4.20
N VAL A 233 -15.83 -14.37 2.97
CA VAL A 233 -14.82 -13.40 2.52
C VAL A 233 -15.41 -12.00 2.48
N PHE A 234 -16.61 -11.86 1.89
CA PHE A 234 -17.37 -10.61 1.85
C PHE A 234 -17.69 -10.11 3.27
N ARG A 235 -18.19 -11.00 4.14
CA ARG A 235 -18.52 -10.67 5.53
C ARG A 235 -17.29 -10.21 6.31
N THR A 236 -16.17 -10.92 6.19
CA THR A 236 -14.92 -10.55 6.88
C THR A 236 -14.43 -9.17 6.43
N LEU A 237 -14.47 -8.86 5.13
CA LEU A 237 -14.09 -7.54 4.63
C LEU A 237 -15.03 -6.44 5.12
N GLN A 238 -16.34 -6.64 5.02
CA GLN A 238 -17.35 -5.70 5.53
C GLN A 238 -17.14 -5.41 7.03
N GLU A 239 -16.96 -6.45 7.84
CA GLU A 239 -16.70 -6.36 9.28
C GLU A 239 -15.38 -5.63 9.59
N THR A 240 -14.33 -5.88 8.82
CA THR A 240 -13.05 -5.17 8.91
C THR A 240 -13.22 -3.68 8.65
N THR A 241 -14.00 -3.27 7.63
CA THR A 241 -14.24 -1.85 7.34
C THR A 241 -15.02 -1.14 8.44
N LEU A 242 -15.98 -1.82 9.06
CA LEU A 242 -16.72 -1.28 10.21
C LEU A 242 -15.82 -1.09 11.44
N LEU A 243 -14.89 -2.03 11.69
CA LEU A 243 -13.89 -1.89 12.75
C LEU A 243 -12.94 -0.71 12.46
N PHE A 244 -12.46 -0.56 11.22
CA PHE A 244 -11.57 0.55 10.86
C PHE A 244 -12.26 1.91 11.10
N ASN A 245 -13.54 2.05 10.71
CA ASN A 245 -14.33 3.25 11.01
C ASN A 245 -14.51 3.45 12.53
N LYS A 246 -14.77 2.40 13.32
CA LYS A 246 -14.89 2.49 14.79
C LYS A 246 -13.63 3.11 15.41
N HIS A 247 -12.47 2.58 15.06
CA HIS A 247 -11.18 3.08 15.58
C HIS A 247 -10.88 4.50 15.10
N PHE A 248 -11.15 4.81 13.83
CA PHE A 248 -11.06 6.17 13.29
C PHE A 248 -11.92 7.17 14.06
N TYR A 249 -13.21 6.89 14.27
CA TYR A 249 -14.12 7.80 14.99
C TYR A 249 -13.77 7.97 16.48
N ARG A 250 -13.11 6.97 17.09
CA ARG A 250 -12.66 7.04 18.49
C ARG A 250 -11.24 7.57 18.66
N ASN A 251 -10.52 7.79 17.56
CA ASN A 251 -9.08 8.06 17.55
C ASN A 251 -8.27 6.97 18.32
N GLU A 252 -8.72 5.73 18.24
CA GLU A 252 -8.13 4.55 18.87
C GLU A 252 -7.17 3.84 17.89
N ARG A 253 -6.08 3.24 18.39
CA ARG A 253 -5.18 2.42 17.57
C ARG A 253 -5.80 1.05 17.28
N ILE A 254 -5.58 0.53 16.08
CA ILE A 254 -5.91 -0.85 15.70
C ILE A 254 -4.68 -1.72 15.95
N GLU A 255 -4.85 -2.91 16.51
CA GLU A 255 -3.74 -3.87 16.62
C GLU A 255 -3.28 -4.32 15.23
N GLY A 256 -1.99 -4.16 14.94
CA GLY A 256 -1.43 -4.44 13.61
C GLY A 256 -1.47 -5.90 13.20
N ARG A 257 -1.25 -6.82 14.14
CA ARG A 257 -1.43 -8.27 13.90
C ARG A 257 -2.87 -8.57 13.49
N PHE A 258 -3.85 -7.97 14.17
CA PHE A 258 -5.27 -8.14 13.85
C PHE A 258 -5.62 -7.58 12.46
N ALA A 259 -5.21 -6.34 12.17
CA ALA A 259 -5.45 -5.71 10.86
C ALA A 259 -4.81 -6.51 9.71
N GLN A 260 -3.59 -6.99 9.93
CA GLN A 260 -2.89 -7.89 9.00
C GLN A 260 -3.66 -9.19 8.80
N GLN A 261 -4.09 -9.86 9.87
CA GLN A 261 -4.85 -11.11 9.79
C GLN A 261 -6.12 -10.93 8.95
N CYS A 262 -6.91 -9.89 9.21
CA CYS A 262 -8.14 -9.62 8.46
C CYS A 262 -7.88 -9.37 6.96
N LEU A 263 -6.92 -8.48 6.64
CA LEU A 263 -6.62 -8.14 5.24
C LEU A 263 -5.95 -9.30 4.50
N GLY A 264 -5.06 -10.05 5.15
CA GLY A 264 -4.41 -11.24 4.62
C GLY A 264 -5.38 -12.40 4.37
N PHE A 265 -6.35 -12.61 5.26
CA PHE A 265 -7.44 -13.57 5.03
C PHE A 265 -8.30 -13.18 3.82
N VAL A 266 -8.84 -11.96 3.79
CA VAL A 266 -9.71 -11.54 2.68
C VAL A 266 -8.95 -11.63 1.36
N HIS A 267 -7.71 -11.16 1.33
CA HIS A 267 -6.87 -11.22 0.14
C HIS A 267 -6.56 -12.67 -0.30
N SER A 268 -6.21 -13.58 0.63
CA SER A 268 -5.93 -14.99 0.30
C SER A 268 -7.09 -15.64 -0.44
N GLN A 269 -8.29 -15.50 0.11
CA GLN A 269 -9.47 -16.17 -0.41
C GLN A 269 -9.89 -15.59 -1.76
N LEU A 270 -9.79 -14.28 -1.95
CA LEU A 270 -10.08 -13.66 -3.25
C LEU A 270 -9.10 -14.09 -4.36
N LEU A 271 -7.86 -14.48 -4.02
CA LEU A 271 -6.91 -15.08 -4.96
C LEU A 271 -7.24 -16.56 -5.25
N GLU A 272 -7.51 -17.37 -4.23
CA GLU A 272 -7.89 -18.78 -4.39
C GLU A 272 -9.18 -18.96 -5.21
N LEU A 273 -10.06 -17.95 -5.17
CA LEU A 273 -11.32 -17.92 -5.92
C LEU A 273 -11.20 -17.36 -7.36
N ASP A 274 -10.00 -16.99 -7.86
CA ASP A 274 -9.82 -16.55 -9.25
C ASP A 274 -10.20 -17.68 -10.23
N GLY A 275 -11.15 -17.41 -11.14
CA GLY A 275 -11.64 -18.39 -12.10
C GLY A 275 -12.51 -19.52 -11.53
N CYS A 276 -12.86 -19.46 -10.24
CA CYS A 276 -13.65 -20.51 -9.57
C CYS A 276 -15.18 -20.36 -9.71
N PHE A 277 -15.67 -19.27 -10.30
CA PHE A 277 -17.10 -18.96 -10.41
C PHE A 277 -17.62 -19.13 -11.84
N ILE A 278 -18.82 -19.69 -11.95
CA ILE A 278 -19.55 -19.88 -13.23
C ILE A 278 -20.49 -18.70 -13.47
N ASP A 279 -21.04 -18.11 -12.40
CA ASP A 279 -21.88 -16.93 -12.48
C ASP A 279 -21.05 -15.65 -12.57
N GLY A 280 -21.48 -14.72 -13.43
CA GLY A 280 -20.78 -13.47 -13.63
C GLY A 280 -20.81 -12.55 -12.40
N PHE A 281 -21.81 -12.69 -11.52
CA PHE A 281 -21.99 -11.80 -10.37
C PHE A 281 -20.95 -12.05 -9.28
N SER A 282 -20.73 -13.30 -8.85
CA SER A 282 -19.71 -13.67 -7.86
C SER A 282 -18.32 -13.24 -8.32
N GLU A 283 -18.00 -13.42 -9.61
CA GLU A 283 -16.74 -12.94 -10.19
C GLU A 283 -16.66 -11.40 -10.23
N THR A 284 -17.74 -10.70 -10.59
CA THR A 284 -17.79 -9.23 -10.55
C THR A 284 -17.54 -8.73 -9.12
N LEU A 285 -18.18 -9.36 -8.13
CA LEU A 285 -18.04 -8.98 -6.72
C LEU A 285 -16.64 -9.28 -6.18
N ARG A 286 -16.07 -10.44 -6.50
CA ARG A 286 -14.69 -10.82 -6.14
C ARG A 286 -13.68 -9.82 -6.71
N LEU A 287 -13.82 -9.46 -7.98
CA LEU A 287 -13.00 -8.43 -8.63
C LEU A 287 -13.21 -7.04 -8.01
N GLY A 288 -14.44 -6.69 -7.65
CA GLY A 288 -14.78 -5.46 -6.93
C GLY A 288 -14.14 -5.40 -5.54
N MET A 289 -14.14 -6.51 -4.79
CA MET A 289 -13.46 -6.62 -3.50
C MET A 289 -11.93 -6.55 -3.63
N MET A 290 -11.34 -7.17 -4.65
CA MET A 290 -9.91 -7.03 -4.95
C MET A 290 -9.52 -5.58 -5.29
N ALA A 291 -10.35 -4.88 -6.08
CA ALA A 291 -10.18 -3.46 -6.33
C ALA A 291 -10.32 -2.64 -5.02
N PHE A 292 -11.35 -2.91 -4.21
CA PHE A 292 -11.52 -2.21 -2.93
C PHE A 292 -10.33 -2.44 -1.97
N LEU A 293 -9.80 -3.66 -1.84
CA LEU A 293 -8.57 -3.90 -1.08
C LEU A 293 -7.42 -3.03 -1.60
N ALA A 294 -7.23 -2.96 -2.92
CA ALA A 294 -6.22 -2.12 -3.53
C ALA A 294 -6.46 -0.59 -3.31
N THR A 295 -7.69 -0.12 -3.01
CA THR A 295 -7.88 1.27 -2.54
C THR A 295 -7.25 1.55 -1.18
N THR A 296 -7.23 0.57 -0.27
CA THR A 296 -6.61 0.71 1.05
C THR A 296 -5.08 0.86 0.99
N PHE A 297 -4.49 0.63 -0.19
CA PHE A 297 -3.06 0.65 -0.45
C PHE A 297 -2.60 1.83 -1.32
N ARG A 298 -3.48 2.82 -1.56
CA ARG A 298 -3.17 4.00 -2.37
C ARG A 298 -2.16 4.93 -1.70
N ILE A 299 -1.31 5.52 -2.53
CA ILE A 299 -0.40 6.60 -2.14
C ILE A 299 -1.06 7.91 -2.59
N PRO A 300 -1.32 8.89 -1.69
CA PRO A 300 -1.85 10.19 -2.10
C PRO A 300 -0.96 10.88 -3.15
N GLY A 301 -1.56 11.38 -4.23
CA GLY A 301 -0.85 12.11 -5.31
C GLY A 301 -0.19 11.22 -6.38
N LEU A 302 -0.07 9.92 -6.14
CA LEU A 302 0.20 8.92 -7.17
C LEU A 302 -1.11 8.23 -7.55
N GLY A 303 -1.30 7.97 -8.85
CA GLY A 303 -2.48 7.29 -9.36
C GLY A 303 -2.59 5.85 -8.84
N VAL A 304 -3.65 5.15 -9.21
CA VAL A 304 -3.78 3.76 -8.75
C VAL A 304 -2.73 2.89 -9.43
N GLN A 305 -1.85 2.35 -8.59
CA GLN A 305 -0.62 1.65 -8.97
C GLN A 305 -0.82 0.73 -10.19
N ARG A 306 0.08 0.86 -11.18
CA ARG A 306 0.14 0.02 -12.40
C ARG A 306 -0.02 -1.48 -12.13
N ALA A 307 0.43 -1.95 -10.96
CA ALA A 307 0.38 -3.33 -10.54
C ALA A 307 -1.05 -3.93 -10.42
N TYR A 308 -2.10 -3.12 -10.27
CA TYR A 308 -3.50 -3.59 -10.21
C TYR A 308 -4.25 -3.49 -11.54
N ARG A 309 -3.59 -3.01 -12.60
CA ARG A 309 -4.20 -2.78 -13.92
C ARG A 309 -4.93 -4.01 -14.46
N GLY A 310 -4.34 -5.20 -14.33
CA GLY A 310 -4.97 -6.45 -14.81
C GLY A 310 -6.25 -6.83 -14.05
N THR A 311 -6.33 -6.57 -12.73
CA THR A 311 -7.57 -6.78 -11.95
C THR A 311 -8.65 -5.79 -12.39
N PHE A 312 -8.26 -4.54 -12.65
CA PHE A 312 -9.16 -3.51 -13.11
C PHE A 312 -9.67 -3.76 -14.55
N GLU A 313 -8.82 -4.23 -15.46
CA GLU A 313 -9.22 -4.65 -16.81
C GLU A 313 -10.19 -5.85 -16.76
N LYS A 314 -9.93 -6.87 -15.92
CA LYS A 314 -10.90 -7.95 -15.65
C LYS A 314 -12.24 -7.41 -15.15
N LEU A 315 -12.23 -6.47 -14.18
CA LEU A 315 -13.46 -5.86 -13.62
C LEU A 315 -14.25 -5.08 -14.68
N GLN A 316 -13.57 -4.29 -15.52
CA GLN A 316 -14.21 -3.58 -16.62
C GLN A 316 -14.86 -4.52 -17.64
N LEU A 317 -14.17 -5.59 -18.03
CA LEU A 317 -14.70 -6.59 -18.95
C LEU A 317 -15.92 -7.30 -18.35
N SER A 318 -15.85 -7.67 -17.08
CA SER A 318 -16.95 -8.29 -16.33
C SER A 318 -18.21 -7.41 -16.32
N LEU A 319 -18.06 -6.13 -15.98
CA LEU A 319 -19.14 -5.13 -15.97
C LEU A 319 -19.67 -4.74 -17.36
N SER A 320 -18.89 -4.95 -18.41
CA SER A 320 -19.28 -4.65 -19.80
C SER A 320 -19.95 -5.85 -20.50
N SER A 321 -19.73 -7.06 -19.99
CA SER A 321 -20.27 -8.32 -20.53
C SER A 321 -21.72 -8.59 -20.07
N ASP A 322 -22.53 -7.55 -19.94
CA ASP A 322 -23.87 -7.57 -19.33
C ASP A 322 -24.82 -8.50 -20.13
N LYS A 323 -24.97 -9.75 -19.67
CA LYS A 323 -25.82 -10.76 -20.32
C LYS A 323 -27.27 -10.54 -19.89
N PRO A 324 -28.26 -10.57 -20.80
CA PRO A 324 -29.66 -10.21 -20.52
C PRO A 324 -30.46 -11.25 -19.69
N GLY A 325 -29.82 -11.89 -18.72
CA GLY A 325 -30.41 -12.85 -17.78
C GLY A 325 -29.59 -13.03 -16.49
N THR A 326 -28.60 -12.18 -16.22
CA THR A 326 -27.95 -12.14 -14.89
C THR A 326 -28.94 -11.63 -13.84
N PRO A 327 -28.90 -12.15 -12.59
CA PRO A 327 -29.67 -11.58 -11.49
C PRO A 327 -29.34 -10.08 -11.35
N HIS A 328 -30.37 -9.24 -11.22
CA HIS A 328 -30.15 -7.81 -11.03
C HIS A 328 -29.31 -7.58 -9.77
N LEU A 329 -28.10 -7.08 -10.01
CA LEU A 329 -27.07 -6.86 -9.01
C LEU A 329 -27.61 -5.88 -7.96
N HIS A 330 -27.68 -6.31 -6.69
CA HIS A 330 -28.35 -5.58 -5.61
C HIS A 330 -27.95 -4.10 -5.64
N GLU A 331 -28.93 -3.18 -5.66
CA GLU A 331 -28.71 -1.75 -6.03
C GLU A 331 -27.50 -1.14 -5.32
N LYS A 332 -27.39 -1.39 -4.02
CA LYS A 332 -26.30 -0.88 -3.17
C LYS A 332 -24.92 -1.42 -3.59
N ILE A 333 -24.83 -2.70 -3.94
CA ILE A 333 -23.60 -3.33 -4.44
C ILE A 333 -23.25 -2.77 -5.83
N SER A 334 -24.25 -2.53 -6.69
CA SER A 334 -24.03 -1.91 -8.01
C SER A 334 -23.39 -0.53 -7.87
N ILE A 335 -23.94 0.31 -6.99
CA ILE A 335 -23.42 1.64 -6.70
C ILE A 335 -21.98 1.55 -6.17
N TRP A 336 -21.74 0.62 -5.25
CA TRP A 336 -20.43 0.39 -4.64
C TRP A 336 -19.37 -0.04 -5.67
N ILE A 337 -19.64 -1.05 -6.51
CA ILE A 337 -18.69 -1.50 -7.54
C ILE A 337 -18.38 -0.38 -8.54
N MET A 338 -19.37 0.45 -8.91
CA MET A 338 -19.16 1.57 -9.84
C MET A 338 -18.31 2.69 -9.22
N ILE A 339 -18.56 3.08 -7.97
CA ILE A 339 -17.73 4.05 -7.26
C ILE A 339 -16.29 3.55 -7.13
N VAL A 340 -16.10 2.29 -6.71
CA VAL A 340 -14.77 1.65 -6.64
C VAL A 340 -14.12 1.64 -8.03
N ARG A 341 -14.82 1.25 -9.10
CA ARG A 341 -14.29 1.28 -10.47
C ARG A 341 -13.79 2.68 -10.86
N VAL A 342 -14.56 3.74 -10.61
CA VAL A 342 -14.16 5.11 -11.01
C VAL A 342 -13.03 5.64 -10.13
N MET A 343 -12.95 5.23 -8.86
CA MET A 343 -11.77 5.51 -8.01
C MET A 343 -10.47 4.94 -8.59
N PHE A 344 -10.52 3.92 -9.46
CA PHE A 344 -9.37 3.28 -10.10
C PHE A 344 -8.94 3.89 -11.43
N THR A 345 -9.81 4.59 -12.16
CA THR A 345 -9.45 5.07 -13.49
C THR A 345 -8.52 6.28 -13.42
N GLU A 346 -7.29 6.14 -13.93
CA GLU A 346 -6.33 7.26 -14.04
C GLU A 346 -6.70 8.24 -15.16
N SER A 347 -7.32 7.74 -16.24
CA SER A 347 -7.83 8.55 -17.36
C SER A 347 -9.30 8.90 -17.16
N ARG A 348 -9.65 10.18 -17.32
CA ARG A 348 -11.04 10.63 -17.47
C ARG A 348 -11.55 10.42 -18.90
N ASP A 349 -10.66 10.48 -19.88
CA ASP A 349 -11.02 10.23 -21.28
C ASP A 349 -11.37 8.76 -21.49
N GLY A 350 -12.54 8.52 -22.09
CA GLY A 350 -13.04 7.20 -22.45
C GLY A 350 -13.89 6.49 -21.37
N LEU A 351 -14.25 7.16 -20.27
CA LEU A 351 -15.05 6.57 -19.21
C LEU A 351 -16.51 6.37 -19.66
N GLN A 352 -16.81 5.24 -20.31
CA GLN A 352 -18.18 4.88 -20.64
C GLN A 352 -18.93 4.51 -19.34
N VAL A 353 -19.70 5.48 -18.83
CA VAL A 353 -20.71 5.30 -17.79
C VAL A 353 -21.72 4.24 -18.26
N PRO A 354 -21.78 3.05 -17.62
CA PRO A 354 -22.65 1.97 -18.07
C PRO A 354 -24.11 2.39 -18.13
N ALA A 355 -24.87 1.83 -19.07
CA ALA A 355 -26.30 2.10 -19.18
C ALA A 355 -27.09 1.75 -17.89
N LEU A 356 -26.54 0.86 -17.06
CA LEU A 356 -27.02 0.57 -15.71
C LEU A 356 -27.02 1.82 -14.80
N TRP A 357 -25.96 2.64 -14.82
CA TRP A 357 -25.83 3.83 -13.98
C TRP A 357 -26.89 4.89 -14.34
N ARG A 358 -27.10 5.15 -15.64
CA ARG A 358 -28.18 6.03 -16.15
C ARG A 358 -29.60 5.55 -15.79
N LYS A 359 -29.77 4.28 -15.41
CA LYS A 359 -31.03 3.73 -14.87
C LYS A 359 -31.10 3.74 -13.34
N THR A 360 -29.99 3.98 -12.65
CA THR A 360 -29.92 3.95 -11.18
C THR A 360 -30.29 5.33 -10.62
N VAL A 361 -30.95 5.38 -9.45
CA VAL A 361 -31.48 6.62 -8.84
C VAL A 361 -30.38 7.56 -8.33
N VAL A 362 -29.09 7.24 -8.53
CA VAL A 362 -27.94 7.94 -7.93
C VAL A 362 -27.88 9.43 -8.29
N HIS A 363 -28.22 9.81 -9.52
CA HIS A 363 -28.24 11.21 -9.95
C HIS A 363 -29.20 12.12 -9.14
N LYS A 364 -30.10 11.52 -8.34
CA LYS A 364 -31.06 12.24 -7.47
C LYS A 364 -30.69 12.19 -5.98
N ARG A 365 -29.65 11.45 -5.59
CA ARG A 365 -29.19 11.33 -4.20
C ARG A 365 -27.94 12.17 -3.98
N SER A 366 -27.86 12.81 -2.83
CA SER A 366 -26.67 13.52 -2.33
C SER A 366 -25.47 12.58 -2.15
N TRP A 367 -24.27 13.14 -2.08
CA TRP A 367 -23.07 12.37 -1.70
C TRP A 367 -23.24 11.70 -0.34
N GLU A 368 -23.87 12.38 0.61
CA GLU A 368 -24.08 11.91 1.97
C GLU A 368 -25.00 10.67 2.01
N GLU A 369 -26.09 10.66 1.23
CA GLU A 369 -26.97 9.48 1.06
C GLU A 369 -26.25 8.31 0.36
N ILE A 370 -25.45 8.59 -0.67
CA ILE A 370 -24.64 7.58 -1.35
C ILE A 370 -23.57 7.01 -0.41
N ARG A 371 -22.90 7.84 0.38
CA ARG A 371 -21.93 7.42 1.39
C ARG A 371 -22.54 6.48 2.43
N CYS A 372 -23.77 6.74 2.88
CA CYS A 372 -24.50 5.80 3.75
C CYS A 372 -24.74 4.46 3.05
N CYS A 373 -25.21 4.47 1.80
CA CYS A 373 -25.39 3.27 0.97
C CYS A 373 -24.07 2.47 0.77
N LEU A 374 -22.94 3.16 0.59
CA LEU A 374 -21.62 2.54 0.46
C LEU A 374 -21.17 1.85 1.75
N LYS A 375 -21.46 2.44 2.91
CA LYS A 375 -21.14 1.85 4.24
C LYS A 375 -21.88 0.57 4.54
N GLU A 376 -23.12 0.44 4.04
CA GLU A 376 -23.92 -0.78 4.19
C GLU A 376 -23.33 -1.95 3.38
N VAL A 377 -22.56 -1.67 2.32
CA VAL A 377 -21.78 -2.67 1.58
C VAL A 377 -20.41 -2.87 2.26
N MET A 378 -19.52 -1.89 2.11
CA MET A 378 -18.24 -1.76 2.84
C MET A 378 -17.57 -0.43 2.47
N TRP A 379 -17.17 0.37 3.46
CA TRP A 379 -16.54 1.68 3.22
C TRP A 379 -15.65 2.06 4.39
N VAL A 380 -14.53 2.74 4.13
CA VAL A 380 -13.63 3.24 5.19
C VAL A 380 -13.48 4.74 4.99
N ASP A 381 -14.02 5.52 5.92
CA ASP A 381 -14.23 6.96 5.74
C ASP A 381 -12.92 7.71 5.51
N SER A 382 -11.92 7.43 6.35
CA SER A 382 -10.58 8.00 6.30
C SER A 382 -9.87 7.76 4.96
N LEU A 383 -10.00 6.56 4.40
CA LEU A 383 -9.32 6.14 3.18
C LEU A 383 -10.07 6.57 1.91
N HIS A 384 -11.41 6.52 1.95
CA HIS A 384 -12.22 6.48 0.74
C HIS A 384 -13.10 7.71 0.52
N ASP A 385 -13.44 8.52 1.54
CA ASP A 385 -14.38 9.64 1.36
C ASP A 385 -13.93 10.65 0.30
N ASN A 386 -12.66 11.09 0.36
CA ASN A 386 -12.12 12.06 -0.60
C ASN A 386 -12.09 11.51 -2.05
N PRO A 387 -11.42 10.38 -2.36
CA PRO A 387 -11.44 9.82 -3.71
C PRO A 387 -12.84 9.34 -4.16
N GLY A 388 -13.68 8.86 -3.23
CA GLY A 388 -15.04 8.43 -3.48
C GLY A 388 -15.98 9.57 -3.87
N LYS A 389 -15.91 10.72 -3.18
CA LYS A 389 -16.66 11.92 -3.57
C LYS A 389 -16.23 12.45 -4.93
N GLY A 390 -14.93 12.37 -5.25
CA GLY A 390 -14.41 12.64 -6.60
C GLY A 390 -15.02 11.72 -7.66
N ALA A 391 -15.08 10.41 -7.40
CA ALA A 391 -15.67 9.42 -8.28
C ALA A 391 -17.19 9.60 -8.46
N TYR A 392 -17.93 9.88 -7.37
CA TYR A 392 -19.35 10.21 -7.40
C TYR A 392 -19.60 11.46 -8.26
N ASN A 393 -18.81 12.52 -8.11
CA ASN A 393 -18.99 13.75 -8.89
C ASN A 393 -18.84 13.50 -10.40
N ILE A 394 -17.84 12.71 -10.82
CA ILE A 394 -17.64 12.32 -12.23
C ILE A 394 -18.89 11.60 -12.75
N LEU A 395 -19.32 10.56 -12.03
CA LEU A 395 -20.49 9.75 -12.36
C LEU A 395 -21.82 10.54 -12.33
N ALA A 396 -21.92 11.59 -11.53
CA ALA A 396 -23.07 12.48 -11.47
C ALA A 396 -23.10 13.51 -12.62
N THR A 397 -21.94 13.84 -13.22
CA THR A 397 -21.83 14.76 -14.37
C THR A 397 -21.90 14.08 -15.74
N GLU A 398 -21.63 12.78 -15.83
CA GLU A 398 -21.53 12.03 -17.10
C GLU A 398 -22.76 11.17 -17.44
N GLY A 399 -23.84 11.23 -16.65
CA GLY A 399 -25.11 10.52 -16.91
C GLY A 399 -26.34 11.39 -16.66
#